data_AF-A0A944HVG5-F1
#
_entry.id   AF-A0A944HVG5-F1
#
_cell.length_a   1.000
_cell.length_b   1.000
_cell.length_c   1.000
_cell.angle_alpha   90.00
_cell.angle_beta   90.00
_cell.angle_gamma   90.00
#
_symmetry.space_group_name_H-M   'P 1'
#
loop_
_entity.id
_entity.type
_entity.pdbx_description
1 polymer ?
#
loop_
_entity_poly.entity_id
_entity_poly.type
_entity_poly.pdbx_seq_one_letter_code
_entity_poly.pdbx_strand_id
1 'polypeptide(L)'
;MSPRKARTRTPLHRRRTTWLAAAAVALSGTGVTAIAVTGGAEGTDRVDGARPAKAHTLALDGKDPKKRTLPRTETQSFSLVGVSWEDEADGFEGTAQIRTRDASSGNWADWRDLDFDVRAPESTEGDATGVRGASEPLWVGTSDAVEARVVADGAETAVPEALRLDMIDPGETKARGNGKSSPKPRSTGTSGETAPSPSASTSDPAPTQEPTQDPTAPPPPVPSAPPSPSPDVSDVPTAAPSGPAPSGPAASEAPAEDPTTGPTDEPAPSGDPVPDPTVDPSDEPTATPSDPAPSQDPTEGPTTDPTAEPTDGPTQAPDPTQPPAPTAPEIVSRADWGADESLVLDPPTYLNKVDAVFVHHTAGTNDYACADSPAIIRAILTYHVKTNGWNDIGYNFFVDKCGTVFEGRAGGVDRPVLGAHTYGFNSYSSGVSVLGDYENGGTPTAEAKKAVAEITAWKLGLHGVNPQAKVTLTAAADTGVWKKGDAATLNTISGHRDGYATLCPGASLYSVLPEIRTAAGSSVYATH
;
A
#
# COMPACT_ATOMS: atom_id res chain seq x y z
N MET A 1 21.55 48.54 -57.33
CA MET A 1 21.38 49.88 -56.71
C MET A 1 20.18 49.83 -55.78
N SER A 2 20.28 50.45 -54.60
CA SER A 2 19.26 50.53 -53.54
C SER A 2 18.39 51.80 -53.69
N PRO A 3 17.41 52.14 -52.82
CA PRO A 3 16.62 51.34 -51.86
C PRO A 3 15.11 51.75 -51.80
N ARG A 4 14.40 51.28 -50.74
CA ARG A 4 13.15 51.78 -50.08
C ARG A 4 11.89 50.94 -50.37
N LYS A 5 11.01 50.66 -49.39
CA LYS A 5 10.83 51.27 -48.05
C LYS A 5 10.27 50.23 -47.06
N ALA A 6 10.76 50.22 -45.81
CA ALA A 6 10.16 49.42 -44.74
C ALA A 6 8.81 50.00 -44.28
N ARG A 7 7.89 49.14 -43.84
CA ARG A 7 6.68 49.53 -43.09
C ARG A 7 6.80 49.04 -41.65
N THR A 8 6.89 49.99 -40.73
CA THR A 8 6.78 49.77 -39.29
C THR A 8 5.34 49.35 -38.93
N ARG A 9 5.20 48.33 -38.07
CA ARG A 9 3.96 48.03 -37.36
C ARG A 9 4.19 48.32 -35.87
N THR A 10 3.44 49.29 -35.35
CA THR A 10 3.46 49.70 -33.94
C THR A 10 2.86 48.60 -33.06
N PRO A 11 3.49 48.22 -31.93
CA PRO A 11 2.86 47.32 -30.97
C PRO A 11 1.74 48.04 -30.21
N LEU A 12 0.58 47.39 -30.10
CA LEU A 12 -0.55 47.88 -29.31
C LEU A 12 -0.25 47.75 -27.81
N HIS A 13 -0.05 48.88 -27.13
CA HIS A 13 -0.02 48.94 -25.67
C HIS A 13 -1.39 48.57 -25.07
N ARG A 14 -1.57 47.33 -24.64
CA ARG A 14 -2.59 47.00 -23.63
C ARG A 14 -2.11 47.51 -22.27
N ARG A 15 -2.74 48.59 -21.79
CA ARG A 15 -2.55 49.08 -20.42
C ARG A 15 -3.01 48.00 -19.44
N ARG A 16 -2.08 47.41 -18.70
CA ARG A 16 -2.39 46.67 -17.46
C ARG A 16 -2.48 47.69 -16.33
N THR A 17 -3.67 47.84 -15.74
CA THR A 17 -3.86 48.69 -14.56
C THR A 17 -3.33 47.96 -13.34
N THR A 18 -2.13 48.31 -12.90
CA THR A 18 -1.55 47.83 -11.65
C THR A 18 -2.24 48.48 -10.46
N TRP A 19 -2.99 47.70 -9.68
CA TRP A 19 -3.42 48.12 -8.34
C TRP A 19 -2.28 47.88 -7.36
N LEU A 20 -1.55 48.95 -7.02
CA LEU A 20 -0.61 48.98 -5.91
C LEU A 20 -1.39 49.09 -4.59
N ALA A 21 -1.65 47.97 -3.94
CA ALA A 21 -2.05 47.95 -2.53
C ALA A 21 -0.80 48.04 -1.65
N ALA A 22 -0.43 49.26 -1.24
CA ALA A 22 0.65 49.46 -0.29
C ALA A 22 0.16 49.15 1.14
N ALA A 23 0.53 47.98 1.67
CA ALA A 23 0.39 47.66 3.10
C ALA A 23 1.70 47.98 3.81
N ALA A 24 1.69 48.98 4.69
CA ALA A 24 2.86 49.33 5.50
C ALA A 24 3.03 48.32 6.65
N VAL A 25 4.12 47.54 6.63
CA VAL A 25 4.47 46.65 7.74
C VAL A 25 5.12 47.47 8.86
N ALA A 26 4.38 47.68 9.95
CA ALA A 26 4.93 48.19 11.20
C ALA A 26 5.61 47.04 11.96
N LEU A 27 6.95 47.06 12.04
CA LEU A 27 7.73 46.10 12.80
C LEU A 27 7.65 46.37 14.31
N SER A 28 6.87 45.57 15.05
CA SER A 28 7.05 45.40 16.50
C SER A 28 6.31 44.17 17.03
N GLY A 29 7.03 43.25 17.68
CA GLY A 29 6.47 42.19 18.50
C GLY A 29 6.50 40.80 17.85
N THR A 30 7.16 39.85 18.54
CA THR A 30 7.04 38.42 18.28
C THR A 30 5.62 37.96 18.62
N GLY A 31 4.83 37.60 17.61
CA GLY A 31 3.55 36.92 17.74
C GLY A 31 3.38 35.90 16.62
N VAL A 32 2.88 34.72 16.95
CA VAL A 32 2.57 33.68 15.96
C VAL A 32 1.35 34.16 15.17
N THR A 33 1.53 34.42 13.87
CA THR A 33 0.42 34.85 13.00
C THR A 33 -0.42 33.65 12.58
N ALA A 34 -1.30 33.20 13.47
CA ALA A 34 -2.37 32.28 13.07
C ALA A 34 -3.30 33.01 12.07
N ILE A 35 -3.20 32.67 10.79
CA ILE A 35 -4.14 33.15 9.77
C ILE A 35 -5.46 32.38 9.95
N ALA A 36 -6.30 32.88 10.86
CA ALA A 36 -7.68 32.45 10.95
C ALA A 36 -8.42 32.91 9.69
N VAL A 37 -8.53 32.02 8.70
CA VAL A 37 -9.47 32.20 7.59
C VAL A 37 -10.87 32.20 8.19
N THR A 38 -11.49 33.38 8.26
CA THR A 38 -12.84 33.55 8.82
C THR A 38 -13.82 32.67 8.04
N GLY A 39 -14.46 31.73 8.74
CA GLY A 39 -15.38 30.78 8.13
C GLY A 39 -16.49 31.48 7.34
N GLY A 40 -16.49 31.26 6.03
CA GLY A 40 -17.73 31.33 5.25
C GLY A 40 -18.67 30.26 5.80
N ALA A 41 -19.95 30.62 6.00
CA ALA A 41 -20.92 29.80 6.72
C ALA A 41 -20.91 28.34 6.27
N GLU A 42 -20.95 27.42 7.25
CA GLU A 42 -21.06 25.98 7.01
C GLU A 42 -22.34 25.67 6.21
N GLY A 43 -22.18 25.55 4.89
CA GLY A 43 -23.10 24.78 4.07
C GLY A 43 -23.10 23.36 4.61
N THR A 44 -24.27 22.86 5.00
CA THR A 44 -24.41 21.47 5.42
C THR A 44 -24.36 20.56 4.20
N ASP A 45 -23.17 20.37 3.64
CA ASP A 45 -22.88 19.41 2.57
C ASP A 45 -22.85 17.97 3.12
N ARG A 46 -23.84 17.64 3.97
CA ARG A 46 -24.26 16.27 4.26
C ARG A 46 -25.06 15.76 3.07
N VAL A 47 -24.39 15.55 1.94
CA VAL A 47 -24.94 14.72 0.88
C VAL A 47 -24.92 13.28 1.41
N ASP A 48 -26.11 12.78 1.72
CA ASP A 48 -26.39 11.39 2.07
C ASP A 48 -25.61 10.80 3.25
N GLY A 49 -25.16 11.59 4.22
CA GLY A 49 -24.63 11.08 5.49
C GLY A 49 -23.33 10.27 5.39
N ALA A 50 -22.64 10.36 4.24
CA ALA A 50 -21.20 10.16 4.18
C ALA A 50 -20.52 11.52 4.47
N ARG A 51 -19.27 11.47 4.93
CA ARG A 51 -18.42 12.63 5.17
C ARG A 51 -17.16 12.46 4.33
N PRO A 52 -16.88 13.34 3.34
CA PRO A 52 -15.71 13.19 2.49
C PRO A 52 -14.42 13.30 3.30
N ALA A 53 -13.36 12.66 2.81
CA ALA A 53 -12.02 12.80 3.35
C ALA A 53 -11.52 14.25 3.20
N LYS A 54 -10.65 14.70 4.11
CA LYS A 54 -10.14 16.08 4.14
C LYS A 54 -8.65 16.11 4.42
N ALA A 55 -7.95 16.99 3.72
CA ALA A 55 -6.55 17.33 3.99
C ALA A 55 -6.46 18.64 4.78
N HIS A 56 -5.62 18.64 5.81
CA HIS A 56 -5.28 19.79 6.65
C HIS A 56 -3.76 19.95 6.65
N THR A 57 -3.25 21.18 6.53
CA THR A 57 -1.80 21.43 6.43
C THR A 57 -1.32 22.44 7.46
N LEU A 58 -0.14 22.19 8.04
CA LEU A 58 0.55 23.13 8.94
C LEU A 58 1.98 23.36 8.46
N ALA A 59 2.40 24.61 8.32
CA ALA A 59 3.79 24.93 7.98
C ALA A 59 4.74 24.50 9.09
N LEU A 60 5.86 23.88 8.72
CA LEU A 60 6.96 23.55 9.62
C LEU A 60 7.99 24.68 9.56
N ASP A 61 7.66 25.81 10.21
CA ASP A 61 8.50 26.99 10.23
C ASP A 61 9.71 26.86 11.19
N GLY A 62 10.78 27.60 10.91
CA GLY A 62 11.99 27.59 11.73
C GLY A 62 13.07 28.55 11.22
N LYS A 63 13.94 28.99 12.12
CA LYS A 63 15.10 29.86 11.80
C LYS A 63 16.41 29.10 11.65
N ASP A 64 16.48 27.87 12.16
CA ASP A 64 17.63 26.99 12.04
C ASP A 64 17.58 26.32 10.66
N PRO A 65 18.55 26.55 9.74
CA PRO A 65 18.48 25.96 8.41
C PRO A 65 18.41 24.42 8.46
N LYS A 66 19.08 23.77 9.41
CA LYS A 66 19.13 22.30 9.56
C LYS A 66 17.94 21.70 10.30
N LYS A 67 16.98 22.51 10.76
CA LYS A 67 15.88 22.00 11.60
C LYS A 67 14.58 22.78 11.46
N ARG A 68 13.45 22.06 11.37
CA ARG A 68 12.11 22.62 11.59
C ARG A 68 11.40 21.87 12.71
N THR A 69 10.55 22.56 13.45
CA THR A 69 9.81 21.97 14.57
C THR A 69 8.43 22.59 14.70
N LEU A 70 7.42 21.74 14.78
CA LEU A 70 6.08 22.10 15.22
C LEU A 70 5.96 21.70 16.70
N PRO A 71 5.83 22.66 17.64
CA PRO A 71 5.51 22.33 19.04
C PRO A 71 4.12 21.70 19.11
N ARG A 72 3.75 21.14 20.26
CA ARG A 72 2.42 20.54 20.50
C ARG A 72 1.32 21.52 20.08
N THR A 73 0.62 21.17 19.02
CA THR A 73 -0.38 22.01 18.35
C THR A 73 -1.68 21.23 18.27
N GLU A 74 -2.77 21.80 18.77
CA GLU A 74 -4.11 21.23 18.61
C GLU A 74 -4.64 21.50 17.20
N THR A 75 -5.39 20.56 16.64
CA THR A 75 -5.80 20.54 15.24
C THR A 75 -7.27 20.12 15.09
N GLN A 76 -7.79 20.17 13.86
CA GLN A 76 -8.93 19.33 13.50
C GLN A 76 -8.55 17.85 13.65
N SER A 77 -9.54 16.97 13.78
CA SER A 77 -9.30 15.53 13.82
C SER A 77 -8.70 15.02 12.51
N PHE A 78 -7.75 14.10 12.61
CA PHE A 78 -7.11 13.40 11.49
C PHE A 78 -6.83 11.94 11.88
N SER A 79 -6.38 11.11 10.93
CA SER A 79 -5.96 9.73 11.25
C SER A 79 -4.74 9.23 10.48
N LEU A 80 -4.26 10.02 9.51
CA LEU A 80 -3.02 9.79 8.78
C LEU A 80 -2.24 11.10 8.70
N VAL A 81 -0.90 11.02 8.74
CA VAL A 81 -0.02 12.19 8.71
C VAL A 81 1.25 11.90 7.91
N GLY A 82 1.69 12.87 7.12
CA GLY A 82 2.97 12.86 6.42
C GLY A 82 3.60 14.26 6.40
N VAL A 83 4.80 14.37 5.83
CA VAL A 83 5.53 15.63 5.69
C VAL A 83 5.82 15.85 4.21
N SER A 84 5.53 17.05 3.69
CA SER A 84 5.81 17.41 2.29
C SER A 84 6.52 18.75 2.13
N TRP A 85 7.30 18.91 1.06
CA TRP A 85 8.14 20.09 0.79
C TRP A 85 7.95 20.62 -0.64
N GLU A 86 8.47 21.82 -0.90
CA GLU A 86 8.63 22.33 -2.27
C GLU A 86 10.00 21.92 -2.84
N ASP A 87 10.08 21.92 -4.17
CA ASP A 87 11.14 21.38 -5.03
C ASP A 87 11.23 19.86 -5.18
N GLU A 88 11.53 19.45 -6.42
CA GLU A 88 11.75 18.09 -6.93
C GLU A 88 13.11 17.49 -6.49
N ALA A 89 13.77 18.11 -5.51
CA ALA A 89 15.17 17.89 -5.17
C ALA A 89 15.46 16.41 -4.87
N ASP A 90 16.49 15.87 -5.55
CA ASP A 90 16.89 14.47 -5.48
C ASP A 90 17.35 14.08 -4.06
N GLY A 91 16.47 13.46 -3.26
CA GLY A 91 16.80 12.82 -1.99
C GLY A 91 17.12 13.79 -0.85
N PHE A 92 16.22 13.93 0.12
CA PHE A 92 16.53 14.58 1.39
C PHE A 92 17.11 13.58 2.39
N GLU A 93 18.43 13.63 2.64
CA GLU A 93 19.04 12.87 3.74
C GLU A 93 18.73 13.54 5.09
N GLY A 94 17.67 13.09 5.76
CA GLY A 94 17.37 13.55 7.11
C GLY A 94 16.18 12.89 7.78
N THR A 95 16.18 12.92 9.10
CA THR A 95 15.13 12.35 9.92
C THR A 95 13.98 13.35 10.10
N ALA A 96 12.74 12.97 9.81
CA ALA A 96 11.60 13.57 10.51
C ALA A 96 10.86 12.57 11.40
N GLN A 97 10.39 13.10 12.51
CA GLN A 97 9.74 12.35 13.56
C GLN A 97 8.48 13.10 13.95
N ILE A 98 7.39 12.36 14.14
CA ILE A 98 6.11 12.89 14.57
C ILE A 98 5.61 12.13 15.78
N ARG A 99 4.76 12.79 16.57
CA ARG A 99 3.88 12.12 17.54
C ARG A 99 2.56 12.86 17.60
N THR A 100 1.50 12.12 17.91
CA THR A 100 0.14 12.66 17.97
C THR A 100 -0.47 12.46 19.35
N ARG A 101 -1.55 13.21 19.61
CA ARG A 101 -2.46 12.96 20.73
C ARG A 101 -3.63 12.14 20.22
N ASP A 102 -3.88 11.00 20.85
CA ASP A 102 -5.09 10.21 20.61
C ASP A 102 -6.31 11.00 21.11
N ALA A 103 -7.28 11.19 20.22
CA ALA A 103 -8.44 12.05 20.48
C ALA A 103 -9.41 11.46 21.52
N SER A 104 -9.34 10.15 21.78
CA SER A 104 -10.26 9.46 22.71
C SER A 104 -9.77 9.52 24.17
N SER A 105 -8.47 9.40 24.38
CA SER A 105 -7.84 9.29 25.70
C SER A 105 -7.04 10.54 26.10
N GLY A 106 -6.73 11.43 25.14
CA GLY A 106 -5.88 12.60 25.35
C GLY A 106 -4.40 12.29 25.57
N ASN A 107 -4.00 11.01 25.44
CA ASN A 107 -2.61 10.59 25.62
C ASN A 107 -1.78 10.91 24.38
N TRP A 108 -0.52 11.29 24.60
CA TRP A 108 0.46 11.44 23.53
C TRP A 108 1.14 10.11 23.25
N ALA A 109 1.24 9.74 21.98
CA ALA A 109 2.10 8.65 21.53
C ALA A 109 3.59 8.99 21.74
N ASP A 110 4.42 7.95 21.73
CA ASP A 110 5.86 8.11 21.58
C ASP A 110 6.23 8.67 20.19
N TRP A 111 7.46 9.14 20.05
CA TRP A 111 7.97 9.60 18.76
C TRP A 111 8.10 8.42 17.79
N ARG A 112 7.61 8.62 16.56
CA ARG A 112 7.75 7.70 15.44
C ARG A 112 8.43 8.42 14.29
N ASP A 113 9.29 7.71 13.58
CA ASP A 113 9.96 8.22 12.40
C ASP A 113 8.99 8.15 11.20
N LEU A 114 9.13 9.09 10.26
CA LEU A 114 8.51 9.03 8.95
C LEU A 114 9.59 8.66 7.93
N ASP A 115 9.27 7.82 6.95
CA ASP A 115 10.20 7.42 5.90
C ASP A 115 10.31 8.51 4.82
N PHE A 116 11.54 8.97 4.54
CA PHE A 116 11.87 9.97 3.52
C PHE A 116 12.55 9.37 2.28
N ASP A 117 12.85 8.06 2.27
CA ASP A 117 13.58 7.38 1.20
C ASP A 117 12.67 7.06 -0.01
N VAL A 118 11.67 7.91 -0.28
CA VAL A 118 10.70 7.76 -1.37
C VAL A 118 10.56 9.09 -2.12
N ARG A 119 10.98 9.09 -3.39
CA ARG A 119 10.72 10.22 -4.30
C ARG A 119 9.27 10.22 -4.76
N ALA A 120 8.45 11.08 -4.16
CA ALA A 120 7.21 11.51 -4.81
C ALA A 120 7.52 12.60 -5.87
N PRO A 121 7.05 12.47 -7.13
CA PRO A 121 6.30 11.37 -7.72
C PRO A 121 7.20 10.20 -8.14
N GLU A 122 6.69 8.98 -8.01
CA GLU A 122 7.33 7.79 -8.58
C GLU A 122 7.02 7.59 -10.08
N SER A 123 6.43 8.57 -10.75
CA SER A 123 6.06 8.50 -12.15
C SER A 123 6.15 9.87 -12.83
N THR A 124 5.91 9.92 -14.14
CA THR A 124 5.74 11.20 -14.86
C THR A 124 4.45 11.93 -14.46
N GLU A 125 3.53 11.27 -13.73
CA GLU A 125 2.40 11.93 -13.07
C GLU A 125 2.91 12.71 -11.86
N GLY A 126 3.39 13.91 -12.15
CA GLY A 126 4.02 14.78 -11.19
C GLY A 126 5.18 15.61 -11.78
N ASP A 127 5.54 15.41 -13.06
CA ASP A 127 6.38 16.34 -13.84
C ASP A 127 5.66 17.69 -14.14
N ALA A 128 4.66 18.04 -13.35
CA ALA A 128 3.79 19.20 -13.50
C ALA A 128 4.10 20.24 -12.41
N THR A 129 4.09 21.53 -12.79
CA THR A 129 4.40 22.63 -11.88
C THR A 129 3.48 22.65 -10.66
N GLY A 130 4.04 22.46 -9.45
CA GLY A 130 3.32 22.52 -8.17
C GLY A 130 3.19 21.20 -7.42
N VAL A 131 3.80 20.13 -7.93
CA VAL A 131 3.97 18.84 -7.23
C VAL A 131 4.99 18.99 -6.09
N ARG A 132 4.86 18.12 -5.08
CA ARG A 132 5.63 18.17 -3.83
C ARG A 132 6.31 16.83 -3.57
N GLY A 133 7.57 16.88 -3.13
CA GLY A 133 8.17 15.73 -2.45
C GLY A 133 7.45 15.51 -1.12
N ALA A 134 7.29 14.24 -0.73
CA ALA A 134 6.51 13.85 0.44
C ALA A 134 7.05 12.56 1.06
N SER A 135 6.99 12.44 2.38
CA SER A 135 7.27 11.20 3.11
C SER A 135 6.21 10.14 2.79
N GLU A 136 6.51 8.87 3.11
CA GLU A 136 5.44 7.89 3.27
C GLU A 136 4.45 8.35 4.37
N PRO A 137 3.14 8.12 4.19
CA PRO A 137 2.13 8.58 5.13
C PRO A 137 1.87 7.59 6.26
N LEU A 138 1.95 8.08 7.51
CA LEU A 138 1.78 7.26 8.69
C LEU A 138 0.33 7.28 9.20
N TRP A 139 -0.31 6.11 9.28
CA TRP A 139 -1.55 5.95 10.04
C TRP A 139 -1.28 6.03 11.55
N VAL A 140 -2.03 6.89 12.22
CA VAL A 140 -1.89 7.24 13.64
C VAL A 140 -3.17 7.01 14.46
N GLY A 141 -4.25 6.55 13.82
CA GLY A 141 -5.58 6.49 14.44
C GLY A 141 -6.14 7.89 14.73
N THR A 142 -7.36 7.98 15.27
CA THR A 142 -8.05 9.26 15.45
C THR A 142 -7.29 10.18 16.40
N SER A 143 -6.64 11.20 15.83
CA SER A 143 -5.77 12.14 16.52
C SER A 143 -6.31 13.58 16.41
N ASP A 144 -6.07 14.40 17.44
CA ASP A 144 -6.55 15.80 17.51
C ASP A 144 -5.48 16.83 17.89
N ALA A 145 -4.23 16.38 18.08
CA ALA A 145 -3.08 17.25 18.22
C ALA A 145 -1.82 16.54 17.69
N VAL A 146 -0.81 17.33 17.32
CA VAL A 146 0.44 16.84 16.74
C VAL A 146 1.66 17.63 17.23
N GLU A 147 2.81 16.98 17.22
CA GLU A 147 4.13 17.55 17.44
C GLU A 147 5.08 16.91 16.42
N ALA A 148 5.88 17.73 15.73
CA ALA A 148 6.72 17.26 14.63
C ALA A 148 8.11 17.90 14.68
N ARG A 149 9.12 17.18 14.21
CA ARG A 149 10.48 17.70 14.00
C ARG A 149 11.08 17.11 12.74
N VAL A 150 11.72 17.94 11.93
CA VAL A 150 12.52 17.56 10.75
C VAL A 150 13.94 18.04 11.00
N VAL A 151 14.94 17.18 10.79
CA VAL A 151 16.37 17.47 10.99
C VAL A 151 17.14 17.01 9.76
N ALA A 152 18.01 17.87 9.23
CA ALA A 152 18.94 17.52 8.15
C ALA A 152 20.15 16.78 8.72
N ASP A 153 20.38 15.57 8.21
CA ASP A 153 21.45 14.68 8.67
C ASP A 153 22.56 14.55 7.60
N GLY A 154 23.53 13.66 7.81
CA GLY A 154 24.56 13.37 6.81
C GLY A 154 25.33 14.60 6.29
N ALA A 155 25.38 14.75 4.97
CA ALA A 155 26.02 15.88 4.31
C ALA A 155 25.12 17.14 4.23
N GLU A 156 23.83 17.03 4.55
CA GLU A 156 22.85 18.07 4.24
C GLU A 156 23.05 19.34 5.05
N THR A 157 22.97 20.49 4.38
CA THR A 157 23.26 21.80 5.02
C THR A 157 22.01 22.55 5.46
N ALA A 158 20.85 22.17 4.91
CA ALA A 158 19.53 22.65 5.30
C ALA A 158 18.49 21.54 5.09
N VAL A 159 17.34 21.67 5.73
CA VAL A 159 16.15 20.88 5.36
C VAL A 159 15.39 21.58 4.21
N PRO A 160 14.57 20.86 3.43
CA PRO A 160 13.86 21.39 2.27
C PRO A 160 13.05 22.66 2.52
N GLU A 161 12.83 23.44 1.46
CA GLU A 161 12.02 24.66 1.52
C GLU A 161 10.51 24.33 1.62
N ALA A 162 9.76 25.27 2.20
CA ALA A 162 8.32 25.18 2.40
C ALA A 162 7.80 23.86 3.00
N LEU A 163 8.62 23.20 3.85
CA LEU A 163 8.21 22.02 4.62
C LEU A 163 6.89 22.28 5.35
N ARG A 164 5.96 21.34 5.23
CA ARG A 164 4.68 21.33 5.92
C ARG A 164 4.34 19.92 6.38
N LEU A 165 3.52 19.85 7.40
CA LEU A 165 2.83 18.64 7.82
C LEU A 165 1.51 18.55 7.06
N ASP A 166 1.22 17.40 6.47
CA ASP A 166 -0.03 17.07 5.79
C ASP A 166 -0.78 16.03 6.63
N MET A 167 -1.96 16.41 7.15
CA MET A 167 -2.80 15.59 8.02
C MET A 167 -4.11 15.27 7.31
N ILE A 168 -4.46 14.00 7.25
CA ILE A 168 -5.62 13.51 6.51
C ILE A 168 -6.67 12.94 7.47
N ASP A 169 -7.88 13.47 7.39
CA ASP A 169 -9.11 12.87 7.90
C ASP A 169 -9.64 11.90 6.81
N PRO A 170 -9.76 10.59 7.09
CA PRO A 170 -10.18 9.57 6.13
C PRO A 170 -11.64 9.67 5.68
N GLY A 171 -12.44 10.55 6.33
CA GLY A 171 -13.87 10.63 6.11
C GLY A 171 -14.63 9.40 6.64
N GLU A 172 -15.95 9.52 6.63
CA GLU A 172 -16.89 8.46 6.98
C GLU A 172 -17.66 8.03 5.75
N THR A 173 -17.64 6.74 5.45
CA THR A 173 -18.51 6.14 4.45
C THR A 173 -19.78 5.63 5.12
N LYS A 174 -20.91 5.68 4.42
CA LYS A 174 -22.04 4.82 4.80
C LYS A 174 -21.59 3.38 4.62
N ALA A 175 -21.50 2.63 5.71
CA ALA A 175 -21.39 1.18 5.63
C ALA A 175 -22.56 0.64 4.80
N ARG A 176 -22.28 0.11 3.60
CA ARG A 176 -23.27 -0.69 2.87
C ARG A 176 -23.54 -1.90 3.73
N GLY A 177 -24.71 -1.94 4.35
CA GLY A 177 -25.14 -3.04 5.20
C GLY A 177 -25.36 -4.31 4.40
N ASN A 178 -24.28 -5.00 4.06
CA ASN A 178 -24.35 -6.36 3.53
C ASN A 178 -24.85 -7.28 4.63
N GLY A 179 -26.16 -7.52 4.61
CA GLY A 179 -26.86 -8.47 5.47
C GLY A 179 -26.45 -9.91 5.18
N LYS A 180 -25.23 -10.29 5.55
CA LYS A 180 -24.83 -11.66 5.85
C LYS A 180 -24.22 -11.68 7.23
N SER A 181 -25.08 -11.84 8.23
CA SER A 181 -24.67 -12.09 9.61
C SER A 181 -23.77 -13.32 9.65
N SER A 182 -22.54 -13.18 10.13
CA SER A 182 -21.69 -14.32 10.45
C SER A 182 -22.44 -15.27 11.38
N PRO A 183 -22.43 -16.60 11.14
CA PRO A 183 -23.20 -17.54 11.95
C PRO A 183 -22.69 -17.55 13.38
N LYS A 184 -23.48 -16.97 14.30
CA LYS A 184 -23.20 -17.00 15.74
C LYS A 184 -23.15 -18.46 16.21
N PRO A 185 -22.09 -18.89 16.93
CA PRO A 185 -22.02 -20.26 17.45
C PRO A 185 -23.19 -20.52 18.40
N ARG A 186 -23.92 -21.61 18.13
CA ARG A 186 -25.10 -22.04 18.87
C ARG A 186 -24.68 -22.64 20.21
N SER A 187 -24.58 -21.81 21.24
CA SER A 187 -24.44 -22.28 22.62
C SER A 187 -25.73 -22.99 23.05
N THR A 188 -25.65 -24.30 23.30
CA THR A 188 -26.69 -25.07 23.98
C THR A 188 -26.67 -24.71 25.46
N GLY A 189 -27.75 -24.12 25.95
CA GLY A 189 -27.76 -23.43 27.24
C GLY A 189 -27.88 -24.33 28.47
N THR A 190 -27.88 -23.68 29.63
CA THR A 190 -28.60 -24.14 30.82
C THR A 190 -29.18 -22.90 31.51
N SER A 191 -30.42 -23.01 31.97
CA SER A 191 -31.25 -21.90 32.47
C SER A 191 -31.38 -21.93 34.00
N GLY A 192 -31.46 -20.73 34.60
CA GLY A 192 -31.74 -20.50 36.03
C GLY A 192 -30.79 -19.44 36.61
N GLU A 193 -31.20 -18.51 37.49
CA GLU A 193 -32.54 -18.10 37.92
C GLU A 193 -32.50 -16.61 38.37
N THR A 194 -33.63 -16.03 38.77
CA THR A 194 -33.90 -14.58 38.84
C THR A 194 -33.44 -13.84 40.12
N ALA A 195 -32.57 -12.83 39.95
CA ALA A 195 -32.48 -11.54 40.70
C ALA A 195 -32.28 -11.56 42.25
N PRO A 196 -32.19 -10.41 42.97
CA PRO A 196 -31.94 -9.01 42.56
C PRO A 196 -30.76 -8.32 43.32
N SER A 197 -30.49 -7.04 42.99
CA SER A 197 -29.59 -6.13 43.72
C SER A 197 -30.05 -5.82 45.16
N PRO A 198 -29.15 -5.27 45.99
CA PRO A 198 -29.53 -4.17 46.88
C PRO A 198 -28.57 -2.97 46.84
N SER A 199 -29.15 -1.77 46.88
CA SER A 199 -28.48 -0.53 47.31
C SER A 199 -28.93 -0.18 48.73
N ALA A 200 -28.02 0.14 49.65
CA ALA A 200 -28.30 0.94 50.86
C ALA A 200 -26.99 1.47 51.49
N SER A 201 -27.06 2.66 52.09
CA SER A 201 -25.92 3.42 52.66
C SER A 201 -25.71 3.23 54.17
N THR A 202 -24.60 3.80 54.68
CA THR A 202 -24.07 3.98 56.08
C THR A 202 -22.75 3.22 56.35
N SER A 203 -21.75 3.73 57.09
CA SER A 203 -21.49 5.10 57.61
C SER A 203 -20.01 5.32 58.01
N ASP A 204 -19.68 6.59 58.31
CA ASP A 204 -18.48 7.18 58.94
C ASP A 204 -17.97 6.52 60.27
N PRO A 205 -16.75 6.82 60.79
CA PRO A 205 -15.90 8.01 60.52
C PRO A 205 -14.39 7.81 60.24
N ALA A 206 -13.72 8.94 59.95
CA ALA A 206 -12.29 9.14 59.64
C ALA A 206 -11.28 8.80 60.77
N PRO A 207 -9.96 8.93 60.48
CA PRO A 207 -9.29 10.11 61.04
C PRO A 207 -8.44 10.95 60.05
N THR A 208 -8.41 12.25 60.36
CA THR A 208 -7.56 13.33 59.86
C THR A 208 -6.05 13.04 59.85
N GLN A 209 -5.32 13.46 58.80
CA GLN A 209 -4.15 14.39 58.87
C GLN A 209 -3.90 15.07 57.50
N GLU A 210 -3.67 16.38 57.54
CA GLU A 210 -3.13 17.19 56.43
C GLU A 210 -1.57 17.11 56.46
N PRO A 211 -0.84 17.29 55.35
CA PRO A 211 -0.32 18.65 55.11
C PRO A 211 -0.05 19.08 53.64
N THR A 212 -0.34 20.36 53.38
CA THR A 212 0.52 21.41 52.77
C THR A 212 1.28 21.20 51.43
N GLN A 213 1.43 22.32 50.72
CA GLN A 213 1.79 22.48 49.31
C GLN A 213 3.31 22.45 48.95
N ASP A 214 3.51 22.27 47.64
CA ASP A 214 4.62 22.71 46.76
C ASP A 214 5.92 21.89 46.58
N PRO A 215 6.50 21.90 45.35
CA PRO A 215 7.37 20.84 44.86
C PRO A 215 8.87 21.14 45.02
N THR A 216 9.67 20.08 45.21
CA THR A 216 11.14 20.14 45.25
C THR A 216 11.77 19.58 43.96
N ALA A 217 12.95 20.11 43.63
CA ALA A 217 13.72 19.96 42.39
C ALA A 217 14.01 18.51 41.89
N PRO A 218 14.33 18.33 40.59
CA PRO A 218 14.72 17.04 40.00
C PRO A 218 16.09 16.52 40.51
N PRO A 219 16.34 15.20 40.41
CA PRO A 219 17.59 14.58 40.88
C PRO A 219 18.81 14.93 40.00
N PRO A 220 20.04 14.82 40.53
CA PRO A 220 21.28 15.11 39.80
C PRO A 220 21.63 14.04 38.76
N PRO A 221 22.40 14.37 37.71
CA PRO A 221 22.81 13.42 36.68
C PRO A 221 23.86 12.41 37.18
N VAL A 222 23.74 11.18 36.68
CA VAL A 222 24.72 10.10 36.88
C VAL A 222 25.91 10.31 35.92
N PRO A 223 27.18 10.20 36.35
CA PRO A 223 28.31 10.38 35.46
C PRO A 223 28.56 9.14 34.58
N SER A 224 28.32 9.25 33.28
CA SER A 224 28.72 8.24 32.30
C SER A 224 30.25 8.25 32.12
N ALA A 225 30.88 7.07 32.25
CA ALA A 225 32.28 6.89 31.89
C ALA A 225 32.47 6.88 30.36
N PRO A 226 33.61 7.37 29.83
CA PRO A 226 33.86 7.36 28.40
C PRO A 226 34.21 5.95 27.89
N PRO A 227 33.77 5.55 26.68
CA PRO A 227 34.21 4.31 26.07
C PRO A 227 35.69 4.38 25.65
N SER A 228 36.42 3.26 25.79
CA SER A 228 37.77 3.12 25.22
C SER A 228 37.70 2.82 23.72
N PRO A 229 38.72 3.23 22.93
CA PRO A 229 38.70 3.05 21.48
C PRO A 229 38.96 1.59 21.07
N SER A 230 38.21 1.14 20.06
CA SER A 230 38.52 -0.08 19.29
C SER A 230 39.58 0.21 18.22
N PRO A 231 40.38 -0.78 17.80
CA PRO A 231 41.58 -0.55 17.00
C PRO A 231 41.31 -0.31 15.50
N ASP A 232 42.25 0.43 14.89
CA ASP A 232 42.40 0.65 13.46
C ASP A 232 42.47 -0.66 12.65
N VAL A 233 41.83 -0.65 11.47
CA VAL A 233 42.11 -1.60 10.38
C VAL A 233 42.31 -0.80 9.09
N SER A 234 43.55 -0.38 8.86
CA SER A 234 44.03 0.01 7.54
C SER A 234 44.72 -1.19 6.91
N ASP A 235 44.25 -1.65 5.74
CA ASP A 235 45.09 -2.00 4.57
C ASP A 235 44.27 -2.69 3.47
N VAL A 236 44.18 -2.05 2.30
CA VAL A 236 43.81 -2.68 1.02
C VAL A 236 44.72 -2.14 -0.08
N PRO A 237 45.52 -3.00 -0.73
CA PRO A 237 46.15 -2.67 -2.01
C PRO A 237 45.48 -3.41 -3.18
N THR A 238 45.06 -2.63 -4.17
CA THR A 238 44.54 -3.06 -5.47
C THR A 238 45.53 -3.91 -6.27
N ALA A 239 45.10 -5.05 -6.84
CA ALA A 239 45.70 -5.63 -8.04
C ALA A 239 44.75 -6.59 -8.81
N ALA A 240 44.44 -6.24 -10.06
CA ALA A 240 44.16 -7.18 -11.15
C ALA A 240 45.49 -7.42 -11.92
N PRO A 241 45.67 -8.41 -12.84
CA PRO A 241 44.66 -8.94 -13.78
C PRO A 241 44.80 -10.43 -14.26
N SER A 242 43.98 -10.79 -15.26
CA SER A 242 44.16 -11.85 -16.29
C SER A 242 43.73 -13.30 -15.96
N GLY A 243 42.92 -13.89 -16.87
CA GLY A 243 42.53 -15.32 -16.92
C GLY A 243 43.46 -16.18 -17.80
N PRO A 244 43.02 -17.27 -18.48
CA PRO A 244 41.65 -17.83 -18.62
C PRO A 244 41.50 -19.31 -18.17
N ALA A 245 40.30 -19.89 -18.33
CA ALA A 245 39.98 -21.31 -18.09
C ALA A 245 40.56 -22.26 -19.18
N PRO A 246 40.61 -23.61 -19.00
CA PRO A 246 39.40 -24.45 -19.19
C PRO A 246 39.33 -25.81 -18.42
N SER A 247 38.20 -26.51 -18.62
CA SER A 247 38.04 -28.00 -18.70
C SER A 247 37.37 -28.79 -17.56
N GLY A 248 36.20 -29.38 -17.88
CA GLY A 248 35.97 -30.83 -17.70
C GLY A 248 35.23 -31.30 -16.43
N PRO A 249 34.11 -32.06 -16.55
CA PRO A 249 33.40 -32.64 -15.41
C PRO A 249 33.92 -34.04 -15.03
N ALA A 250 33.65 -34.43 -13.78
CA ALA A 250 33.73 -35.82 -13.31
C ALA A 250 32.40 -36.21 -12.63
N ALA A 251 32.00 -37.47 -12.77
CA ALA A 251 30.72 -38.01 -12.32
C ALA A 251 30.92 -39.25 -11.43
N SER A 252 29.86 -39.64 -10.71
CA SER A 252 29.76 -40.88 -9.91
C SER A 252 30.67 -40.89 -8.65
N GLU A 253 30.38 -41.63 -7.57
CA GLU A 253 29.45 -42.75 -7.37
C GLU A 253 28.70 -42.65 -6.02
N ALA A 254 27.60 -43.39 -5.88
CA ALA A 254 27.09 -43.85 -4.59
C ALA A 254 27.48 -45.33 -4.39
N PRO A 255 27.47 -45.83 -3.15
CA PRO A 255 26.80 -47.11 -2.95
C PRO A 255 25.88 -47.13 -1.71
N ALA A 256 24.90 -48.04 -1.76
CA ALA A 256 23.95 -48.32 -0.69
C ALA A 256 24.27 -49.66 0.00
N GLU A 257 23.87 -49.82 1.25
CA GLU A 257 23.65 -51.11 1.93
C GLU A 257 22.40 -50.98 2.82
N ASP A 258 21.40 -51.81 2.55
CA ASP A 258 20.26 -52.18 3.43
C ASP A 258 20.71 -53.48 4.22
N PRO A 259 19.95 -54.27 5.04
CA PRO A 259 18.48 -54.39 5.05
C PRO A 259 17.73 -54.80 6.35
N THR A 260 16.40 -54.85 6.20
CA THR A 260 15.39 -55.74 6.88
C THR A 260 15.02 -55.56 8.35
N THR A 261 13.72 -55.39 8.63
CA THR A 261 12.78 -56.51 8.95
C THR A 261 11.32 -56.03 9.10
N GLY A 262 10.35 -56.82 8.61
CA GLY A 262 8.91 -56.71 8.93
C GLY A 262 8.51 -57.55 10.17
N PRO A 263 7.21 -57.76 10.51
CA PRO A 263 6.09 -57.93 9.56
C PRO A 263 4.74 -57.22 9.91
N THR A 264 3.88 -57.14 8.88
CA THR A 264 2.44 -57.51 8.80
C THR A 264 1.52 -57.43 10.03
N ASP A 265 0.37 -56.75 9.86
CA ASP A 265 -0.97 -57.36 10.05
C ASP A 265 -2.11 -56.52 9.43
N GLU A 266 -3.10 -57.22 8.85
CA GLU A 266 -4.35 -56.72 8.26
C GLU A 266 -5.53 -57.18 9.15
N PRO A 267 -6.69 -56.50 9.16
CA PRO A 267 -7.89 -57.27 8.81
C PRO A 267 -9.04 -56.50 8.11
N ALA A 268 -9.83 -57.27 7.36
CA ALA A 268 -11.21 -57.01 6.96
C ALA A 268 -12.01 -58.33 7.06
N PRO A 269 -13.33 -58.37 6.78
CA PRO A 269 -14.44 -57.53 7.27
C PRO A 269 -15.48 -58.38 8.06
N SER A 270 -16.57 -57.78 8.56
CA SER A 270 -17.79 -58.48 9.01
C SER A 270 -19.00 -57.54 8.97
N GLY A 271 -20.20 -58.04 8.69
CA GLY A 271 -21.38 -57.20 8.41
C GLY A 271 -22.68 -57.61 9.11
N ASP A 272 -23.69 -56.74 8.92
CA ASP A 272 -25.15 -56.89 9.11
C ASP A 272 -25.71 -57.13 10.54
N PRO A 273 -26.99 -56.77 10.85
CA PRO A 273 -28.05 -56.25 9.96
C PRO A 273 -28.77 -54.95 10.40
N VAL A 274 -29.70 -54.51 9.53
CA VAL A 274 -30.61 -53.35 9.57
C VAL A 274 -31.73 -53.45 10.64
N PRO A 275 -32.30 -52.32 11.10
CA PRO A 275 -33.76 -52.19 11.01
C PRO A 275 -34.24 -50.86 10.38
N ASP A 276 -35.25 -51.00 9.52
CA ASP A 276 -36.13 -50.00 8.87
C ASP A 276 -37.54 -50.66 8.88
N PRO A 277 -38.71 -49.98 8.67
CA PRO A 277 -38.90 -48.66 8.07
C PRO A 277 -40.00 -47.77 8.71
N THR A 278 -40.45 -46.77 7.93
CA THR A 278 -41.55 -45.78 8.10
C THR A 278 -41.14 -44.44 8.74
N VAL A 279 -41.52 -43.26 8.20
CA VAL A 279 -42.74 -42.92 7.41
C VAL A 279 -42.50 -41.87 6.31
N ASP A 280 -43.26 -42.01 5.21
CA ASP A 280 -43.70 -41.07 4.14
C ASP A 280 -42.91 -39.78 3.75
N PRO A 281 -42.61 -39.59 2.44
CA PRO A 281 -42.34 -38.28 1.84
C PRO A 281 -43.63 -37.56 1.41
N SER A 282 -43.71 -36.24 1.61
CA SER A 282 -44.88 -35.43 1.21
C SER A 282 -44.95 -35.20 -0.31
N ASP A 283 -46.13 -35.42 -0.89
CA ASP A 283 -46.49 -34.93 -2.22
C ASP A 283 -46.54 -33.38 -2.26
N GLU A 284 -45.92 -32.76 -3.26
CA GLU A 284 -46.58 -31.83 -4.20
C GLU A 284 -45.59 -31.37 -5.31
N PRO A 285 -45.99 -31.32 -6.60
CA PRO A 285 -45.08 -31.02 -7.70
C PRO A 285 -44.98 -29.52 -8.01
N THR A 286 -43.76 -28.97 -8.01
CA THR A 286 -43.49 -27.63 -8.57
C THR A 286 -43.19 -27.74 -10.07
N ALA A 287 -43.85 -26.90 -10.88
CA ALA A 287 -43.85 -27.01 -12.33
C ALA A 287 -42.68 -26.29 -13.03
N THR A 288 -42.27 -26.87 -14.17
CA THR A 288 -41.54 -26.26 -15.32
C THR A 288 -40.19 -25.58 -15.09
N PRO A 289 -39.08 -26.21 -15.53
CA PRO A 289 -37.93 -25.50 -16.09
C PRO A 289 -38.26 -25.00 -17.52
N SER A 290 -37.74 -23.83 -17.88
CA SER A 290 -37.84 -23.28 -19.25
C SER A 290 -36.55 -23.54 -20.03
N ASP A 291 -36.48 -24.66 -20.75
CA ASP A 291 -35.48 -24.88 -21.80
C ASP A 291 -35.96 -24.30 -23.15
N PRO A 292 -35.09 -23.64 -23.93
CA PRO A 292 -35.40 -23.30 -25.31
C PRO A 292 -35.40 -24.56 -26.18
N ALA A 293 -36.46 -24.76 -26.96
CA ALA A 293 -36.63 -25.95 -27.79
C ALA A 293 -35.56 -26.08 -28.88
N PRO A 294 -35.11 -27.31 -29.22
CA PRO A 294 -34.24 -27.54 -30.37
C PRO A 294 -34.99 -27.24 -31.68
N SER A 295 -34.30 -26.59 -32.63
CA SER A 295 -34.86 -26.28 -33.95
C SER A 295 -35.23 -27.56 -34.72
N GLN A 296 -36.34 -27.50 -35.46
CA GLN A 296 -36.95 -28.62 -36.20
C GLN A 296 -36.84 -28.48 -37.72
N ASP A 297 -35.90 -27.66 -38.21
CA ASP A 297 -35.59 -27.58 -39.65
C ASP A 297 -34.42 -28.50 -40.01
N PRO A 298 -34.63 -29.53 -40.86
CA PRO A 298 -33.52 -30.32 -41.39
C PRO A 298 -32.73 -29.47 -42.39
N THR A 299 -31.43 -29.31 -42.15
CA THR A 299 -30.53 -28.67 -43.12
C THR A 299 -30.54 -29.45 -44.44
N GLU A 300 -30.79 -28.75 -45.55
CA GLU A 300 -30.86 -29.35 -46.88
C GLU A 300 -29.49 -29.86 -47.35
N GLY A 301 -29.30 -31.18 -47.28
CA GLY A 301 -28.35 -31.93 -48.10
C GLY A 301 -26.90 -32.03 -47.61
N PRO A 302 -26.21 -33.15 -47.84
CA PRO A 302 -24.76 -33.22 -47.72
C PRO A 302 -24.10 -32.47 -48.87
N THR A 303 -23.07 -31.67 -48.59
CA THR A 303 -22.22 -31.08 -49.63
C THR A 303 -21.42 -32.20 -50.31
N THR A 304 -21.50 -32.31 -51.63
CA THR A 304 -20.88 -33.41 -52.40
C THR A 304 -19.47 -33.13 -52.94
N ASP A 305 -18.86 -32.00 -52.57
CA ASP A 305 -17.48 -31.67 -52.95
C ASP A 305 -16.51 -31.92 -51.79
N PRO A 306 -15.59 -32.90 -51.88
CA PRO A 306 -14.45 -32.95 -51.00
C PRO A 306 -13.49 -31.81 -51.35
N THR A 307 -13.05 -31.03 -50.36
CA THR A 307 -11.97 -30.06 -50.53
C THR A 307 -10.67 -30.79 -50.86
N ALA A 308 -10.38 -30.94 -52.15
CA ALA A 308 -9.27 -31.72 -52.66
C ALA A 308 -7.98 -30.88 -52.79
N GLU A 309 -7.52 -30.29 -51.68
CA GLU A 309 -6.14 -29.84 -51.54
C GLU A 309 -5.58 -30.32 -50.18
N PRO A 310 -4.63 -31.26 -50.15
CA PRO A 310 -3.91 -31.57 -48.92
C PRO A 310 -3.04 -30.37 -48.54
N THR A 311 -3.09 -29.95 -47.28
CA THR A 311 -2.16 -28.94 -46.78
C THR A 311 -0.75 -29.55 -46.71
N ASP A 312 0.12 -29.19 -47.65
CA ASP A 312 1.54 -29.56 -47.66
C ASP A 312 2.30 -28.81 -46.54
N GLY A 313 2.07 -29.23 -45.31
CA GLY A 313 2.78 -28.75 -44.13
C GLY A 313 2.40 -29.60 -42.91
N PRO A 314 3.35 -29.96 -42.04
CA PRO A 314 2.99 -30.55 -40.76
C PRO A 314 2.09 -29.56 -40.01
N THR A 315 0.96 -30.03 -39.51
CA THR A 315 0.19 -29.29 -38.50
C THR A 315 1.17 -28.90 -37.40
N GLN A 316 1.37 -27.61 -37.19
CA GLN A 316 2.15 -27.15 -36.05
C GLN A 316 1.52 -27.80 -34.82
N ALA A 317 2.33 -28.52 -34.03
CA ALA A 317 1.87 -28.99 -32.74
C ALA A 317 1.28 -27.77 -32.01
N PRO A 318 0.13 -27.90 -31.33
CA PRO A 318 -0.41 -26.76 -30.60
C PRO A 318 0.70 -26.24 -29.69
N ASP A 319 0.96 -24.93 -29.77
CA ASP A 319 1.84 -24.25 -28.81
C ASP A 319 1.42 -24.73 -27.41
N PRO A 320 2.38 -25.07 -26.52
CA PRO A 320 2.05 -25.57 -25.20
C PRO A 320 1.13 -24.56 -24.54
N THR A 321 -0.15 -24.95 -24.44
CA THR A 321 -1.22 -24.00 -24.14
C THR A 321 -0.91 -23.40 -22.79
N GLN A 322 -0.71 -22.08 -22.79
CA GLN A 322 -0.43 -21.34 -21.56
C GLN A 322 -1.47 -21.77 -20.52
N PRO A 323 -1.05 -22.15 -19.30
CA PRO A 323 -1.99 -22.48 -18.24
C PRO A 323 -3.06 -21.38 -18.14
N PRO A 324 -4.34 -21.74 -18.01
CA PRO A 324 -5.37 -20.74 -17.75
C PRO A 324 -4.96 -19.96 -16.50
N ALA A 325 -5.16 -18.64 -16.52
CA ALA A 325 -4.95 -17.83 -15.32
C ALA A 325 -5.78 -18.42 -14.16
N PRO A 326 -5.27 -18.39 -12.92
CA PRO A 326 -6.02 -18.90 -11.77
C PRO A 326 -7.32 -18.10 -11.60
N THR A 327 -8.23 -18.58 -10.75
CA THR A 327 -9.46 -17.81 -10.47
C THR A 327 -9.09 -16.50 -9.77
N ALA A 328 -9.80 -15.42 -10.10
CA ALA A 328 -9.60 -14.13 -9.43
C ALA A 328 -9.88 -14.27 -7.91
N PRO A 329 -9.00 -13.77 -7.03
CA PRO A 329 -9.28 -13.72 -5.60
C PRO A 329 -10.46 -12.77 -5.32
N GLU A 330 -11.02 -12.85 -4.12
CA GLU A 330 -11.98 -11.84 -3.66
C GLU A 330 -11.27 -10.50 -3.48
N ILE A 331 -11.75 -9.46 -4.17
CA ILE A 331 -11.18 -8.11 -4.15
C ILE A 331 -12.29 -7.14 -3.73
N VAL A 332 -12.06 -6.41 -2.63
CA VAL A 332 -12.94 -5.33 -2.19
C VAL A 332 -12.83 -4.18 -3.19
N SER A 333 -13.92 -3.87 -3.88
CA SER A 333 -13.94 -2.83 -4.92
C SER A 333 -13.77 -1.43 -4.33
N ARG A 334 -13.36 -0.48 -5.17
CA ARG A 334 -13.32 0.96 -4.81
C ARG A 334 -14.65 1.47 -4.24
N ALA A 335 -15.78 1.01 -4.75
CA ALA A 335 -17.10 1.38 -4.23
C ALA A 335 -17.39 0.81 -2.82
N ASP A 336 -16.81 -0.35 -2.47
CA ASP A 336 -17.07 -1.04 -1.21
C ASP A 336 -16.16 -0.55 -0.07
N TRP A 337 -14.89 -0.22 -0.34
CA TRP A 337 -14.05 0.51 0.62
C TRP A 337 -14.34 2.03 0.66
N GLY A 338 -15.08 2.52 -0.34
CA GLY A 338 -15.64 3.86 -0.41
C GLY A 338 -14.66 4.91 -0.88
N ALA A 339 -13.96 4.64 -1.99
CA ALA A 339 -13.15 5.60 -2.71
C ALA A 339 -13.96 6.86 -3.04
N ASP A 340 -13.34 8.03 -2.85
CA ASP A 340 -13.88 9.28 -3.35
C ASP A 340 -13.43 9.45 -4.81
N GLU A 341 -14.23 8.90 -5.73
CA GLU A 341 -13.96 8.98 -7.17
C GLU A 341 -13.98 10.42 -7.71
N SER A 342 -14.45 11.42 -6.95
CA SER A 342 -14.32 12.83 -7.34
C SER A 342 -12.89 13.38 -7.23
N LEU A 343 -11.99 12.60 -6.60
CA LEU A 343 -10.55 12.90 -6.55
C LEU A 343 -9.82 12.52 -7.85
N VAL A 344 -10.30 11.51 -8.58
CA VAL A 344 -9.65 11.01 -9.81
C VAL A 344 -10.20 11.77 -11.01
N LEU A 345 -9.40 12.69 -11.55
CA LEU A 345 -9.85 13.63 -12.57
C LEU A 345 -9.55 13.14 -14.00
N ASP A 346 -8.38 12.54 -14.20
CA ASP A 346 -7.94 12.04 -15.51
C ASP A 346 -8.24 10.54 -15.66
N PRO A 347 -8.59 10.08 -16.87
CA PRO A 347 -8.90 8.68 -17.11
C PRO A 347 -7.67 7.77 -16.94
N PRO A 348 -7.85 6.51 -16.54
CA PRO A 348 -6.76 5.55 -16.37
C PRO A 348 -5.99 5.30 -17.68
N THR A 349 -4.67 5.29 -17.58
CA THR A 349 -3.74 4.91 -18.67
C THR A 349 -3.42 3.42 -18.59
N TYR A 350 -3.39 2.72 -19.73
CA TYR A 350 -3.12 1.28 -19.79
C TYR A 350 -1.79 0.96 -20.46
N LEU A 351 -1.08 -0.01 -19.90
CA LEU A 351 0.10 -0.65 -20.49
C LEU A 351 -0.32 -1.68 -21.54
N ASN A 352 0.64 -2.21 -22.30
CA ASN A 352 0.40 -3.33 -23.20
C ASN A 352 0.17 -4.65 -22.43
N LYS A 353 0.85 -4.83 -21.29
CA LYS A 353 0.76 -5.98 -20.38
C LYS A 353 1.40 -5.63 -19.03
N VAL A 354 1.21 -6.49 -18.03
CA VAL A 354 2.03 -6.52 -16.81
C VAL A 354 3.10 -7.60 -16.96
N ASP A 355 4.37 -7.19 -16.88
CA ASP A 355 5.56 -8.04 -16.95
C ASP A 355 6.12 -8.42 -15.56
N ALA A 356 5.80 -7.63 -14.53
CA ALA A 356 6.24 -7.85 -13.15
C ALA A 356 5.23 -7.30 -12.14
N VAL A 357 5.26 -7.82 -10.91
CA VAL A 357 4.69 -7.16 -9.73
C VAL A 357 5.80 -6.71 -8.80
N PHE A 358 5.69 -5.46 -8.33
CA PHE A 358 6.46 -4.99 -7.18
C PHE A 358 5.60 -5.09 -5.91
N VAL A 359 6.13 -5.75 -4.89
CA VAL A 359 5.55 -5.82 -3.56
C VAL A 359 6.08 -4.66 -2.73
N HIS A 360 5.15 -3.99 -2.07
CA HIS A 360 5.32 -2.80 -1.27
C HIS A 360 4.82 -3.02 0.17
N HIS A 361 5.16 -2.08 1.05
CA HIS A 361 4.40 -1.81 2.25
C HIS A 361 3.95 -0.35 2.27
N THR A 362 3.14 0.04 3.26
CA THR A 362 2.72 1.45 3.44
C THR A 362 3.50 2.18 4.55
N ALA A 363 4.63 1.62 5.02
CA ALA A 363 5.42 2.10 6.17
C ALA A 363 4.57 2.54 7.40
N GLY A 364 3.43 1.89 7.61
CA GLY A 364 2.33 2.40 8.43
C GLY A 364 2.42 2.02 9.91
N THR A 365 1.32 1.51 10.46
CA THR A 365 1.33 0.78 11.74
C THR A 365 0.78 -0.62 11.51
N ASN A 366 1.13 -1.56 12.38
CA ASN A 366 0.55 -2.91 12.39
C ASN A 366 -0.58 -3.05 13.42
N ASP A 367 -0.84 -2.03 14.24
CA ASP A 367 -1.77 -2.10 15.38
C ASP A 367 -3.22 -1.73 15.03
N TYR A 368 -3.51 -1.39 13.76
CA TYR A 368 -4.86 -1.12 13.27
C TYR A 368 -5.78 -2.36 13.37
N ALA A 369 -7.08 -2.19 13.47
CA ALA A 369 -8.03 -3.28 13.27
C ALA A 369 -8.29 -3.46 11.77
N CYS A 370 -8.50 -4.68 11.27
CA CYS A 370 -8.75 -4.87 9.82
C CYS A 370 -10.05 -4.19 9.32
N ALA A 371 -10.96 -3.80 10.22
CA ALA A 371 -12.10 -2.94 9.91
C ALA A 371 -11.70 -1.50 9.55
N ASP A 372 -10.49 -1.06 9.93
CA ASP A 372 -9.92 0.26 9.62
C ASP A 372 -9.27 0.28 8.23
N SER A 373 -8.99 -0.87 7.60
CA SER A 373 -8.32 -0.96 6.29
C SER A 373 -8.97 -0.06 5.20
N PRO A 374 -10.32 0.00 5.05
CA PRO A 374 -10.96 0.96 4.15
C PRO A 374 -10.67 2.44 4.48
N ALA A 375 -10.57 2.80 5.77
CA ALA A 375 -10.27 4.17 6.19
C ALA A 375 -8.81 4.53 5.94
N ILE A 376 -7.89 3.60 6.19
CA ILE A 376 -6.46 3.73 5.84
C ILE A 376 -6.31 4.00 4.34
N ILE A 377 -6.94 3.18 3.50
CA ILE A 377 -6.83 3.31 2.03
C ILE A 377 -7.46 4.62 1.52
N ARG A 378 -8.61 5.07 2.07
CA ARG A 378 -9.17 6.40 1.76
C ARG A 378 -8.23 7.56 2.12
N ALA A 379 -7.54 7.46 3.25
CA ALA A 379 -6.58 8.47 3.65
C ALA A 379 -5.34 8.48 2.73
N ILE A 380 -4.84 7.31 2.33
CA ILE A 380 -3.73 7.19 1.36
C ILE A 380 -4.13 7.74 -0.02
N LEU A 381 -5.35 7.45 -0.52
CA LEU A 381 -5.88 8.06 -1.75
C LEU A 381 -5.86 9.60 -1.65
N THR A 382 -6.37 10.12 -0.54
CA THR A 382 -6.46 11.57 -0.32
C THR A 382 -5.08 12.21 -0.21
N TYR A 383 -4.11 11.54 0.43
CA TYR A 383 -2.71 11.97 0.50
C TYR A 383 -2.06 12.02 -0.88
N HIS A 384 -2.13 10.93 -1.65
CA HIS A 384 -1.55 10.88 -3.00
C HIS A 384 -2.13 11.96 -3.94
N VAL A 385 -3.45 12.19 -3.90
CA VAL A 385 -4.08 13.19 -4.78
C VAL A 385 -3.92 14.63 -4.26
N LYS A 386 -4.12 14.89 -2.97
CA LYS A 386 -4.13 16.27 -2.41
C LYS A 386 -2.77 16.77 -1.92
N THR A 387 -1.86 15.88 -1.54
CA THR A 387 -0.51 16.22 -1.08
C THR A 387 0.51 15.99 -2.18
N ASN A 388 0.57 14.79 -2.77
CA ASN A 388 1.57 14.45 -3.80
C ASN A 388 1.17 14.94 -5.21
N GLY A 389 -0.10 15.32 -5.42
CA GLY A 389 -0.60 15.82 -6.70
C GLY A 389 -0.76 14.76 -7.80
N TRP A 390 -0.83 13.48 -7.43
CA TRP A 390 -1.05 12.37 -8.37
C TRP A 390 -2.51 12.32 -8.82
N ASN A 391 -2.79 11.66 -9.95
CA ASN A 391 -4.17 11.53 -10.44
C ASN A 391 -5.03 10.57 -9.59
N ASP A 392 -4.41 9.52 -9.03
CA ASP A 392 -5.08 8.50 -8.21
C ASP A 392 -4.07 7.87 -7.23
N ILE A 393 -4.54 6.96 -6.40
CA ILE A 393 -3.68 6.14 -5.53
C ILE A 393 -2.67 5.33 -6.35
N GLY A 394 -1.37 5.40 -6.00
CA GLY A 394 -0.29 4.90 -6.87
C GLY A 394 -0.21 3.38 -7.04
N TYR A 395 -0.61 2.60 -6.03
CA TYR A 395 -0.58 1.13 -6.07
C TYR A 395 -1.83 0.55 -6.73
N ASN A 396 -1.68 -0.55 -7.48
CA ASN A 396 -2.80 -1.22 -8.15
C ASN A 396 -3.68 -2.01 -7.17
N PHE A 397 -3.09 -2.58 -6.11
CA PHE A 397 -3.80 -3.33 -5.07
C PHE A 397 -3.22 -3.06 -3.69
N PHE A 398 -4.05 -3.25 -2.67
CA PHE A 398 -3.61 -3.35 -1.27
C PHE A 398 -3.95 -4.71 -0.68
N VAL A 399 -3.16 -5.13 0.31
CA VAL A 399 -3.43 -6.33 1.12
C VAL A 399 -3.31 -5.95 2.60
N ASP A 400 -4.29 -6.30 3.43
CA ASP A 400 -4.20 -6.11 4.88
C ASP A 400 -3.67 -7.35 5.62
N LYS A 401 -3.35 -7.18 6.90
CA LYS A 401 -2.88 -8.27 7.77
C LYS A 401 -3.92 -9.40 8.01
N CYS A 402 -5.17 -9.20 7.61
CA CYS A 402 -6.21 -10.23 7.63
C CYS A 402 -6.34 -10.99 6.29
N GLY A 403 -5.52 -10.64 5.28
CA GLY A 403 -5.58 -11.24 3.94
C GLY A 403 -6.66 -10.65 3.03
N THR A 404 -7.27 -9.53 3.41
CA THR A 404 -8.24 -8.83 2.55
C THR A 404 -7.49 -8.14 1.41
N VAL A 405 -7.86 -8.41 0.15
CA VAL A 405 -7.35 -7.69 -1.02
C VAL A 405 -8.30 -6.53 -1.36
N PHE A 406 -7.75 -5.35 -1.63
CA PHE A 406 -8.51 -4.17 -2.06
C PHE A 406 -8.05 -3.69 -3.43
N GLU A 407 -8.99 -3.26 -4.27
CA GLU A 407 -8.69 -2.51 -5.50
C GLU A 407 -8.03 -1.17 -5.12
N GLY A 408 -6.82 -0.93 -5.60
CA GLY A 408 -6.15 0.37 -5.50
C GLY A 408 -6.52 1.24 -6.69
N ARG A 409 -5.60 1.38 -7.64
CA ARG A 409 -5.72 2.27 -8.80
C ARG A 409 -6.88 1.90 -9.74
N ALA A 410 -7.71 2.90 -10.07
CA ALA A 410 -9.01 2.75 -10.70
C ALA A 410 -8.99 2.05 -12.06
N GLY A 411 -9.93 1.12 -12.27
CA GLY A 411 -10.17 0.47 -13.56
C GLY A 411 -9.10 -0.57 -13.94
N GLY A 412 -8.22 -0.93 -12.99
CA GLY A 412 -7.05 -1.75 -13.18
C GLY A 412 -7.11 -3.18 -12.63
N VAL A 413 -8.25 -3.64 -12.12
CA VAL A 413 -8.38 -4.98 -11.52
C VAL A 413 -8.00 -6.05 -12.55
N ASP A 414 -8.74 -6.16 -13.64
CA ASP A 414 -8.53 -7.13 -14.73
C ASP A 414 -7.63 -6.60 -15.87
N ARG A 415 -7.34 -5.30 -15.90
CA ARG A 415 -6.58 -4.63 -16.98
C ARG A 415 -5.21 -4.10 -16.51
N PRO A 416 -4.23 -3.96 -17.40
CA PRO A 416 -2.89 -3.51 -17.05
C PRO A 416 -2.85 -1.98 -16.88
N VAL A 417 -3.51 -1.42 -15.85
CA VAL A 417 -3.43 0.03 -15.59
C VAL A 417 -2.02 0.41 -15.12
N LEU A 418 -1.47 1.47 -15.70
CA LEU A 418 -0.21 2.09 -15.27
C LEU A 418 -0.32 2.50 -13.80
N GLY A 419 0.65 2.12 -12.96
CA GLY A 419 0.76 2.57 -11.57
C GLY A 419 1.63 3.82 -11.39
N ALA A 420 1.72 4.29 -10.14
CA ALA A 420 2.66 5.30 -9.69
C ALA A 420 3.31 4.84 -8.37
N HIS A 421 3.97 3.68 -8.40
CA HIS A 421 4.46 2.96 -7.22
C HIS A 421 5.92 2.48 -7.32
N THR A 422 6.55 2.45 -8.50
CA THR A 422 7.95 2.04 -8.63
C THR A 422 8.64 2.85 -9.72
N TYR A 423 9.37 3.88 -9.30
CA TYR A 423 10.07 4.80 -10.18
C TYR A 423 11.02 4.04 -11.12
N GLY A 424 10.97 4.41 -12.41
CA GLY A 424 11.69 3.71 -13.47
C GLY A 424 11.04 2.42 -14.00
N PHE A 425 10.07 1.81 -13.30
CA PHE A 425 9.48 0.51 -13.69
C PHE A 425 7.94 0.43 -13.74
N ASN A 426 7.23 1.49 -13.36
CA ASN A 426 5.76 1.57 -13.47
C ASN A 426 5.19 1.20 -14.85
N SER A 427 5.91 1.51 -15.95
CA SER A 427 5.49 1.21 -17.33
C SER A 427 5.49 -0.28 -17.71
N TYR A 428 5.85 -1.16 -16.78
CA TYR A 428 5.93 -2.62 -16.99
C TYR A 428 5.16 -3.42 -15.94
N SER A 429 4.63 -2.79 -14.90
CA SER A 429 4.34 -3.49 -13.65
C SER A 429 3.01 -3.13 -13.01
N SER A 430 2.63 -3.91 -12.01
CA SER A 430 1.60 -3.56 -11.03
C SER A 430 2.18 -3.59 -9.62
N GLY A 431 1.68 -2.71 -8.75
CA GLY A 431 2.08 -2.59 -7.36
C GLY A 431 1.07 -3.24 -6.43
N VAL A 432 1.55 -4.07 -5.50
CA VAL A 432 0.75 -4.63 -4.40
C VAL A 432 1.34 -4.13 -3.08
N SER A 433 0.64 -3.25 -2.37
CA SER A 433 1.10 -2.70 -1.10
C SER A 433 0.44 -3.36 0.10
N VAL A 434 1.26 -3.94 0.98
CA VAL A 434 0.78 -4.56 2.22
C VAL A 434 0.65 -3.49 3.29
N LEU A 435 -0.56 -3.30 3.82
CA LEU A 435 -0.82 -2.35 4.90
C LEU A 435 -0.01 -2.74 6.14
N GLY A 436 0.86 -1.83 6.58
CA GLY A 436 1.71 -2.04 7.75
C GLY A 436 3.13 -1.48 7.58
N ASP A 437 3.95 -1.75 8.60
CA ASP A 437 5.41 -1.54 8.58
C ASP A 437 6.07 -2.91 8.78
N TYR A 438 7.05 -3.23 7.95
CA TYR A 438 7.75 -4.53 7.94
C TYR A 438 9.29 -4.35 7.98
N GLU A 439 9.77 -3.14 8.21
CA GLU A 439 11.16 -2.85 8.55
C GLU A 439 11.33 -2.83 10.07
N ASN A 440 10.49 -2.08 10.80
CA ASN A 440 10.63 -1.87 12.24
C ASN A 440 9.92 -2.94 13.10
N GLY A 441 10.17 -4.21 12.80
CA GLY A 441 9.76 -5.35 13.65
C GLY A 441 8.35 -5.91 13.40
N GLY A 442 7.56 -5.33 12.49
CA GLY A 442 6.36 -5.99 11.97
C GLY A 442 6.71 -7.27 11.20
N THR A 443 5.79 -8.23 11.16
CA THR A 443 5.94 -9.50 10.44
C THR A 443 4.67 -9.79 9.64
N PRO A 444 4.74 -10.13 8.35
CA PRO A 444 3.54 -10.42 7.56
C PRO A 444 2.85 -11.70 8.04
N THR A 445 1.53 -11.63 8.20
CA THR A 445 0.70 -12.77 8.62
C THR A 445 0.63 -13.85 7.54
N ALA A 446 0.20 -15.07 7.90
CA ALA A 446 0.02 -16.14 6.92
C ALA A 446 -1.05 -15.76 5.87
N GLU A 447 -2.09 -15.07 6.33
CA GLU A 447 -3.20 -14.54 5.56
C GLU A 447 -2.73 -13.48 4.56
N ALA A 448 -1.92 -12.51 4.99
CA ALA A 448 -1.34 -11.50 4.10
C ALA A 448 -0.40 -12.11 3.06
N LYS A 449 0.51 -13.02 3.48
CA LYS A 449 1.40 -13.73 2.54
C LYS A 449 0.62 -14.52 1.49
N LYS A 450 -0.44 -15.22 1.91
CA LYS A 450 -1.34 -15.96 1.02
C LYS A 450 -2.05 -15.02 0.03
N ALA A 451 -2.66 -13.94 0.52
CA ALA A 451 -3.38 -12.99 -0.31
C ALA A 451 -2.47 -12.30 -1.35
N VAL A 452 -1.23 -11.93 -0.96
CA VAL A 452 -0.21 -11.44 -1.92
C VAL A 452 0.13 -12.51 -2.96
N ALA A 453 0.33 -13.77 -2.56
CA ALA A 453 0.60 -14.85 -3.51
C ALA A 453 -0.55 -15.06 -4.51
N GLU A 454 -1.81 -15.04 -4.05
CA GLU A 454 -3.00 -15.24 -4.89
C GLU A 454 -3.23 -14.06 -5.85
N ILE A 455 -3.18 -12.80 -5.39
CA ILE A 455 -3.38 -11.64 -6.26
C ILE A 455 -2.25 -11.49 -7.30
N THR A 456 -1.01 -11.79 -6.94
CA THR A 456 0.12 -11.73 -7.88
C THR A 456 0.11 -12.85 -8.89
N ALA A 457 -0.22 -14.08 -8.49
CA ALA A 457 -0.42 -15.20 -9.41
C ALA A 457 -1.52 -14.91 -10.43
N TRP A 458 -2.66 -14.41 -9.95
CA TRP A 458 -3.76 -14.02 -10.83
C TRP A 458 -3.37 -12.90 -11.79
N LYS A 459 -2.83 -11.78 -11.28
CA LYS A 459 -2.49 -10.62 -12.10
C LYS A 459 -1.45 -10.93 -13.16
N LEU A 460 -0.41 -11.71 -12.82
CA LEU A 460 0.61 -12.17 -13.77
C LEU A 460 0.06 -13.22 -14.74
N GLY A 461 -0.83 -14.10 -14.28
CA GLY A 461 -1.50 -15.13 -15.09
C GLY A 461 -2.34 -14.55 -16.23
N LEU A 462 -3.05 -13.43 -16.01
CA LEU A 462 -3.77 -12.69 -17.04
C LEU A 462 -2.89 -12.24 -18.22
N HIS A 463 -1.57 -12.15 -18.01
CA HIS A 463 -0.58 -11.68 -18.99
C HIS A 463 0.44 -12.76 -19.39
N GLY A 464 0.23 -14.02 -18.97
CA GLY A 464 1.10 -15.14 -19.31
C GLY A 464 2.48 -15.12 -18.64
N VAL A 465 2.62 -14.38 -17.54
CA VAL A 465 3.88 -14.27 -16.80
C VAL A 465 3.91 -15.30 -15.66
N ASN A 466 4.96 -16.12 -15.63
CA ASN A 466 5.18 -17.10 -14.56
C ASN A 466 5.64 -16.38 -13.26
N PRO A 467 4.94 -16.51 -12.12
CA PRO A 467 5.31 -15.88 -10.84
C PRO A 467 6.68 -16.29 -10.25
N GLN A 468 7.26 -17.41 -10.69
CA GLN A 468 8.58 -17.89 -10.25
C GLN A 468 9.72 -17.51 -11.21
N ALA A 469 9.41 -16.89 -12.35
CA ALA A 469 10.40 -16.56 -13.37
C ALA A 469 11.22 -15.30 -13.02
N LYS A 470 12.21 -15.04 -13.87
CA LYS A 470 12.89 -13.76 -13.97
C LYS A 470 12.46 -13.00 -15.21
N VAL A 471 12.54 -11.68 -15.15
CA VAL A 471 12.20 -10.78 -16.26
C VAL A 471 13.27 -9.70 -16.36
N THR A 472 13.58 -9.28 -17.59
CA THR A 472 14.50 -8.16 -17.85
C THR A 472 13.70 -6.95 -18.27
N LEU A 473 13.73 -5.89 -17.46
CA LEU A 473 13.05 -4.62 -17.69
C LEU A 473 14.08 -3.52 -17.98
N THR A 474 13.71 -2.50 -18.74
CA THR A 474 14.57 -1.34 -18.98
C THR A 474 14.20 -0.23 -18.01
N ALA A 475 15.15 0.23 -17.20
CA ALA A 475 14.91 1.33 -16.27
C ALA A 475 14.61 2.64 -17.02
N ALA A 476 13.43 3.23 -16.82
CA ALA A 476 13.00 4.45 -17.52
C ALA A 476 13.67 5.74 -16.97
N ALA A 477 14.28 5.66 -15.79
CA ALA A 477 14.93 6.76 -15.06
C ALA A 477 16.08 6.21 -14.19
N ASP A 478 16.86 7.11 -13.57
CA ASP A 478 17.86 6.74 -12.56
C ASP A 478 17.14 6.48 -11.23
N THR A 479 17.21 5.24 -10.73
CA THR A 479 16.41 4.78 -9.56
C THR A 479 17.23 4.65 -8.27
N GLY A 480 18.49 5.09 -8.27
CA GLY A 480 19.47 4.82 -7.22
C GLY A 480 20.04 3.40 -7.23
N VAL A 481 19.27 2.40 -7.68
CA VAL A 481 19.73 1.02 -7.91
C VAL A 481 20.16 0.80 -9.37
N TRP A 482 19.39 1.32 -10.32
CA TRP A 482 19.60 1.19 -11.76
C TRP A 482 19.73 2.56 -12.42
N LYS A 483 20.51 2.66 -13.49
CA LYS A 483 20.59 3.88 -14.30
C LYS A 483 19.59 3.82 -15.45
N LYS A 484 19.16 4.99 -15.92
CA LYS A 484 18.26 5.12 -17.07
C LYS A 484 18.83 4.39 -18.29
N GLY A 485 18.06 3.42 -18.80
CA GLY A 485 18.44 2.56 -19.92
C GLY A 485 19.09 1.22 -19.53
N ASP A 486 19.40 0.99 -18.25
CA ASP A 486 19.94 -0.29 -17.79
C ASP A 486 18.91 -1.42 -17.95
N ALA A 487 19.41 -2.62 -18.25
CA ALA A 487 18.62 -3.85 -18.38
C ALA A 487 18.56 -4.59 -17.03
N ALA A 488 17.65 -4.17 -16.15
CA ALA A 488 17.44 -4.74 -14.83
C ALA A 488 16.83 -6.15 -14.92
N THR A 489 17.56 -7.17 -14.47
CA THR A 489 17.06 -8.56 -14.43
C THR A 489 16.53 -8.90 -13.05
N LEU A 490 15.21 -8.83 -12.92
CA LEU A 490 14.45 -8.92 -11.67
C LEU A 490 13.71 -10.26 -11.57
N ASN A 491 13.08 -10.52 -10.43
CA ASN A 491 12.08 -11.60 -10.35
C ASN A 491 10.73 -11.05 -10.84
N THR A 492 9.86 -11.88 -11.40
CA THR A 492 8.51 -11.43 -11.83
C THR A 492 7.62 -11.00 -10.66
N ILE A 493 7.91 -11.45 -9.44
CA ILE A 493 7.48 -10.80 -8.19
C ILE A 493 8.73 -10.35 -7.45
N SER A 494 8.95 -9.04 -7.37
CA SER A 494 10.12 -8.41 -6.74
C SER A 494 9.69 -7.48 -5.60
N GLY A 495 10.59 -7.16 -4.67
CA GLY A 495 10.34 -6.12 -3.67
C GLY A 495 10.65 -4.74 -4.24
N HIS A 496 10.07 -3.67 -3.71
CA HIS A 496 10.35 -2.32 -4.19
C HIS A 496 11.87 -2.01 -4.22
N ARG A 497 12.60 -2.36 -3.16
CA ARG A 497 14.07 -2.25 -3.06
C ARG A 497 14.89 -2.95 -4.16
N ASP A 498 14.28 -3.83 -4.97
CA ASP A 498 14.96 -4.44 -6.14
C ASP A 498 14.97 -3.50 -7.36
N GLY A 499 14.02 -2.55 -7.42
CA GLY A 499 13.86 -1.58 -8.50
C GLY A 499 14.31 -0.16 -8.14
N TYR A 500 14.12 0.27 -6.89
CA TYR A 500 14.38 1.63 -6.43
C TYR A 500 15.16 1.63 -5.10
N ALA A 501 15.90 2.71 -4.82
CA ALA A 501 16.70 2.85 -3.60
C ALA A 501 15.81 3.25 -2.41
N THR A 502 15.25 2.25 -1.73
CA THR A 502 14.32 2.40 -0.59
C THR A 502 14.41 1.19 0.36
N LEU A 503 13.91 1.33 1.58
CA LEU A 503 13.69 0.21 2.50
C LEU A 503 12.40 -0.56 2.18
N CYS A 504 11.45 -0.02 1.42
CA CYS A 504 10.23 -0.73 1.02
C CYS A 504 10.55 -2.08 0.30
N PRO A 505 9.88 -3.22 0.59
CA PRO A 505 8.67 -3.41 1.40
C PRO A 505 8.95 -3.72 2.88
N GLY A 506 10.11 -3.36 3.41
CA GLY A 506 10.56 -3.73 4.75
C GLY A 506 11.22 -5.11 4.81
N ALA A 507 12.21 -5.26 5.68
CA ALA A 507 13.09 -6.43 5.78
C ALA A 507 12.33 -7.75 6.00
N SER A 508 11.30 -7.78 6.85
CA SER A 508 10.59 -9.04 7.16
C SER A 508 9.72 -9.49 5.99
N LEU A 509 9.00 -8.58 5.33
CA LEU A 509 8.19 -8.87 4.14
C LEU A 509 9.07 -9.18 2.92
N TYR A 510 10.20 -8.49 2.76
CA TYR A 510 11.19 -8.80 1.73
C TYR A 510 11.75 -10.24 1.89
N SER A 511 12.03 -10.66 3.13
CA SER A 511 12.60 -11.99 3.42
C SER A 511 11.70 -13.16 2.99
N VAL A 512 10.38 -12.97 2.95
CA VAL A 512 9.39 -14.00 2.58
C VAL A 512 8.98 -13.96 1.10
N LEU A 513 9.51 -13.04 0.28
CA LEU A 513 9.22 -13.01 -1.15
C LEU A 513 9.56 -14.34 -1.89
N PRO A 514 10.58 -15.13 -1.53
CA PRO A 514 10.79 -16.47 -2.11
C PRO A 514 9.66 -17.46 -1.80
N GLU A 515 9.08 -17.38 -0.61
CA GLU A 515 7.91 -18.18 -0.19
C GLU A 515 6.69 -17.77 -1.02
N ILE A 516 6.41 -16.47 -1.08
CA ILE A 516 5.30 -15.88 -1.85
C ILE A 516 5.39 -16.27 -3.34
N ARG A 517 6.56 -16.17 -3.98
CA ARG A 517 6.77 -16.63 -5.36
C ARG A 517 6.45 -18.11 -5.55
N THR A 518 6.80 -18.95 -4.58
CA THR A 518 6.56 -20.40 -4.64
C THR A 518 5.08 -20.74 -4.49
N ALA A 519 4.38 -20.07 -3.57
CA ALA A 519 2.93 -20.18 -3.42
C ALA A 519 2.18 -19.65 -4.67
N ALA A 520 2.59 -18.49 -5.18
CA ALA A 520 2.02 -17.88 -6.37
C ALA A 520 2.18 -18.79 -7.60
N GLY A 521 3.39 -19.30 -7.85
CA GLY A 521 3.65 -20.28 -8.92
C GLY A 521 2.76 -21.52 -8.79
N SER A 522 2.63 -22.07 -7.58
CA SER A 522 1.80 -23.26 -7.33
C SER A 522 0.32 -23.04 -7.64
N SER A 523 -0.22 -21.84 -7.38
CA SER A 523 -1.64 -21.53 -7.64
C SER A 523 -2.00 -21.45 -9.14
N VAL A 524 -1.06 -21.08 -10.02
CA VAL A 524 -1.28 -21.07 -11.50
C VAL A 524 -1.41 -22.49 -12.08
N TYR A 525 -0.89 -23.50 -11.38
CA TYR A 525 -0.98 -24.91 -11.81
C TYR A 525 -1.96 -25.75 -10.97
N ALA A 526 -2.66 -25.13 -10.02
CA ALA A 526 -3.71 -25.77 -9.23
C ALA A 526 -5.01 -25.84 -10.04
N THR A 527 -5.17 -26.91 -10.82
CA THR A 527 -6.49 -27.29 -11.37
C THR A 527 -7.42 -27.69 -10.23
N HIS A 528 -8.49 -26.91 -10.05
CA HIS A 528 -9.62 -27.21 -9.18
C HIS A 528 -10.77 -27.83 -9.97
#